data_AF-A0A2W4SRI7-F1
#
_entry.id   AF-A0A2W4SRI7-F1
#
_cell.length_a   1.000
_cell.length_b   1.000
_cell.length_c   1.000
_cell.angle_alpha   90.00
_cell.angle_beta   90.00
_cell.angle_gamma   90.00
#
_symmetry.space_group_name_H-M   'P 1'
#
loop_
_entity.id
_entity.type
_entity.pdbx_description
1 polymer ?
#
loop_
_entity_poly.entity_id
_entity_poly.type
_entity_poly.pdbx_seq_one_letter_code
_entity_poly.pdbx_strand_id
1 'polypeptide(L)'
;MFSRSPSLLPDGVYPFAMDEYPLAVMAMAEAPAELEALLKATARATGVEIIRDIPVELICRTPDGLDPRFMVWWPLGSDRLHILTPKELIRGRA
;
A
#
# COMPACT_ATOMS: atom_id res chain seq x y z
N MET A 1 -5.51 -0.40 -31.02
CA MET A 1 -6.55 -1.29 -30.47
C MET A 1 -6.33 -1.42 -28.96
N PHE A 2 -7.38 -1.13 -28.19
CA PHE A 2 -7.58 -1.28 -26.74
C PHE A 2 -6.74 -0.45 -25.76
N SER A 3 -7.43 0.53 -25.15
CA SER A 3 -7.23 1.07 -23.81
C SER A 3 -6.81 -0.01 -22.80
N ARG A 4 -5.75 0.24 -22.03
CA ARG A 4 -5.57 -0.42 -20.73
C ARG A 4 -6.35 0.37 -19.68
N SER A 5 -7.61 0.00 -19.52
CA SER A 5 -8.42 0.29 -18.34
C SER A 5 -7.71 -0.25 -17.07
N PRO A 6 -7.94 0.34 -15.88
CA PRO A 6 -7.12 0.12 -14.69
C PRO A 6 -7.20 -1.35 -14.30
N SER A 7 -6.06 -2.04 -14.35
CA SER A 7 -5.98 -3.43 -13.95
C SER A 7 -6.27 -3.55 -12.47
N LEU A 8 -7.55 -3.82 -12.17
CA LEU A 8 -8.02 -4.58 -11.02
C LEU A 8 -6.97 -5.64 -10.69
N LEU A 9 -6.53 -5.62 -9.43
CA LEU A 9 -5.51 -6.51 -8.87
C LEU A 9 -5.75 -7.95 -9.38
N PRO A 10 -4.77 -8.59 -10.05
CA PRO A 10 -4.95 -9.91 -10.63
C PRO A 10 -5.25 -10.97 -9.55
N ASP A 11 -6.20 -11.85 -9.87
CA ASP A 11 -6.48 -13.15 -9.23
C ASP A 11 -6.35 -13.25 -7.70
N GLY A 12 -6.92 -12.29 -6.97
CA GLY A 12 -7.15 -12.50 -5.53
C GLY A 12 -5.85 -12.63 -4.72
N VAL A 13 -4.69 -12.23 -5.26
CA VAL A 13 -3.39 -12.20 -4.58
C VAL A 13 -2.75 -10.81 -4.72
N TYR A 14 -2.17 -10.32 -3.63
CA TYR A 14 -1.56 -9.00 -3.55
C TYR A 14 -0.10 -9.13 -3.13
N PRO A 15 0.84 -8.53 -3.90
CA PRO A 15 2.23 -8.46 -3.49
C PRO A 15 2.37 -7.45 -2.34
N PHE A 16 2.65 -7.94 -1.14
CA PHE A 16 2.93 -7.11 0.02
C PHE A 16 4.39 -7.27 0.43
N ALA A 17 5.14 -6.17 0.37
CA ALA A 17 6.58 -6.13 0.53
C ALA A 17 7.30 -7.05 -0.48
N MET A 18 7.60 -8.29 -0.08
CA MET A 18 8.38 -9.28 -0.84
C MET A 18 7.61 -10.59 -1.08
N ASP A 19 6.40 -10.72 -0.51
CA ASP A 19 5.59 -11.94 -0.52
C ASP A 19 4.24 -11.68 -1.21
N GLU A 20 3.64 -12.75 -1.72
CA GLU A 20 2.32 -12.73 -2.33
C GLU A 20 1.29 -13.25 -1.32
N TYR A 21 0.34 -12.40 -0.94
CA TYR A 21 -0.71 -12.76 0.01
C TYR A 21 -2.07 -12.83 -0.66
N PRO A 22 -2.92 -13.82 -0.32
CA PRO A 22 -4.30 -13.82 -0.79
C PRO A 22 -5.04 -12.55 -0.31
N LEU A 23 -5.65 -11.80 -1.22
CA LEU A 23 -6.47 -10.62 -0.91
C LEU A 23 -7.57 -10.93 0.13
N ALA A 24 -8.09 -12.15 0.16
CA ALA A 24 -9.06 -12.59 1.16
C ALA A 24 -8.54 -12.51 2.61
N VAL A 25 -7.23 -12.66 2.81
CA VAL A 25 -6.56 -12.56 4.12
C VAL A 25 -5.94 -11.18 4.35
N MET A 26 -6.05 -10.26 3.39
CA MET A 26 -5.61 -8.88 3.52
C MET A 26 -6.71 -8.02 4.16
N ALA A 27 -6.31 -6.95 4.84
CA ALA A 27 -7.21 -5.92 5.33
C ALA A 27 -6.53 -4.55 5.28
N MET A 28 -7.34 -3.51 5.11
CA MET A 28 -6.89 -2.13 5.30
C MET A 28 -6.73 -1.89 6.80
N ALA A 29 -5.51 -1.57 7.22
CA ALA A 29 -5.19 -1.23 8.60
C ALA A 29 -4.45 0.10 8.66
N GLU A 30 -4.53 0.78 9.79
CA GLU A 30 -3.71 1.98 10.02
C GLU A 30 -2.22 1.64 9.82
N ALA A 31 -1.56 2.46 9.02
CA ALA A 31 -0.12 2.37 8.84
C ALA A 31 0.56 2.68 10.17
N PRO A 32 1.53 1.87 10.60
CA PRO A 32 2.32 2.21 11.78
C PRO A 32 3.12 3.49 11.48
N ALA A 33 3.40 4.29 12.51
CA ALA A 33 3.98 5.62 12.35
C ALA A 33 5.28 5.64 11.51
N GLU A 34 6.16 4.65 11.70
CA GLU A 34 7.41 4.54 10.94
C GLU A 34 7.17 4.27 9.45
N LEU A 35 6.22 3.37 9.13
CA LEU A 35 5.86 3.07 7.75
C LEU A 35 5.10 4.23 7.11
N GLU A 36 4.23 4.90 7.86
CA GLU A 36 3.55 6.11 7.39
C GLU A 36 4.56 7.20 6.98
N ALA A 37 5.60 7.41 7.80
CA ALA A 37 6.68 8.35 7.49
C ALA A 37 7.45 7.92 6.22
N LEU A 38 7.76 6.63 6.08
CA LEU A 38 8.41 6.09 4.89
C LEU A 38 7.55 6.31 3.64
N LEU A 39 6.27 5.97 3.68
CA LEU A 39 5.34 6.12 2.55
C LEU A 39 5.18 7.58 2.14
N LYS A 40 5.03 8.49 3.12
CA LYS A 40 4.99 9.95 2.86
C LYS A 40 6.30 10.44 2.22
N ALA A 41 7.44 9.93 2.66
CA ALA A 41 8.73 10.27 2.06
C ALA A 41 8.86 9.71 0.64
N THR A 42 8.45 8.47 0.40
CA THR A 42 8.44 7.85 -0.93
C THR A 42 7.52 8.59 -1.88
N ALA A 43 6.30 8.93 -1.46
CA ALA A 43 5.35 9.71 -2.26
C ALA A 43 5.96 11.06 -2.70
N ARG A 44 6.59 11.78 -1.76
CA ARG A 44 7.32 13.03 -2.05
C ARG A 44 8.49 12.83 -3.01
N ALA A 45 9.29 11.79 -2.81
CA ALA A 45 10.46 11.51 -3.64
C ALA A 45 10.11 11.05 -5.06
N THR A 46 8.98 10.35 -5.21
CA THR A 46 8.49 9.82 -6.50
C THR A 46 7.55 10.78 -7.22
N GLY A 47 7.11 11.86 -6.55
CA GLY A 47 6.12 12.79 -7.08
C GLY A 47 4.70 12.23 -7.13
N VAL A 48 4.44 11.14 -6.39
CA VAL A 48 3.10 10.56 -6.28
C VAL A 48 2.32 11.33 -5.22
N GLU A 49 1.15 11.87 -5.60
CA GLU A 49 0.27 12.54 -4.66
C GLU A 49 -0.67 11.53 -3.97
N ILE A 50 -0.67 11.51 -2.64
CA ILE A 50 -1.61 10.70 -1.86
C ILE A 50 -2.90 11.50 -1.72
N ILE A 51 -3.86 11.23 -2.61
CA ILE A 51 -5.17 11.91 -2.62
C ILE A 51 -6.08 11.26 -1.57
N ARG A 52 -6.83 12.08 -0.83
CA ARG A 52 -7.81 11.58 0.14
C ARG A 52 -8.91 10.79 -0.55
N ASP A 53 -9.40 9.78 0.16
CA ASP A 53 -10.43 8.82 -0.23
C ASP A 53 -10.08 7.93 -1.43
N ILE A 54 -8.92 8.14 -2.07
CA ILE A 54 -8.48 7.39 -3.24
C ILE A 54 -7.33 6.47 -2.83
N PRO A 55 -7.43 5.13 -3.06
CA PRO A 55 -6.31 4.24 -2.86
C PRO A 55 -5.23 4.49 -3.93
N VAL A 56 -4.00 4.65 -3.49
CA VAL A 56 -2.82 4.90 -4.32
C VAL A 56 -1.79 3.82 -4.05
N GLU A 57 -1.22 3.25 -5.12
CA GLU A 57 -0.11 2.31 -5.00
C GLU A 57 1.22 3.08 -4.96
N LEU A 58 2.00 2.86 -3.91
CA LEU A 58 3.36 3.38 -3.78
C LEU A 58 4.37 2.26 -3.95
N ILE A 59 5.42 2.54 -4.71
CA ILE A 59 6.55 1.62 -4.92
C ILE A 59 7.74 2.20 -4.17
N CYS A 60 8.12 1.57 -3.07
CA CYS A 60 9.28 1.98 -2.28
C CYS A 60 10.53 1.33 -2.86
N ARG A 61 11.32 2.07 -3.64
CA ARG A 61 12.59 1.55 -4.17
C ARG A 61 13.63 1.46 -3.06
N THR A 62 14.15 0.27 -2.77
CA THR A 62 15.27 0.08 -1.84
C THR A 62 16.59 -0.01 -2.61
N PRO A 63 17.73 0.37 -2.00
CA PRO A 63 19.05 0.27 -2.64
C PRO A 63 19.44 -1.17 -3.00
N ASP A 64 18.83 -2.18 -2.35
CA ASP A 64 19.01 -3.60 -2.66
C ASP A 64 18.29 -4.08 -3.94
N GLY A 65 17.65 -3.16 -4.68
CA GLY A 65 16.93 -3.48 -5.92
C GLY A 65 15.58 -4.15 -5.68
N LEU A 66 15.04 -4.05 -4.46
CA LEU A 66 13.69 -4.48 -4.15
C LEU A 66 12.75 -3.30 -4.37
N ASP A 67 11.62 -3.56 -5.01
CA ASP A 67 10.57 -2.58 -5.28
C ASP A 67 9.25 -2.98 -4.59
N PRO A 68 9.23 -3.09 -3.24
CA PRO A 68 8.02 -3.42 -2.50
C PRO A 68 6.90 -2.42 -2.80
N ARG A 69 5.72 -2.98 -3.09
CA ARG A 69 4.51 -2.22 -3.39
C ARG A 69 3.61 -2.15 -2.17
N PHE A 70 3.08 -0.97 -1.92
CA PHE A 70 2.16 -0.71 -0.82
C PHE A 70 0.94 0.02 -1.35
N MET A 71 -0.24 -0.58 -1.17
CA MET A 71 -1.51 0.08 -1.42
C MET A 71 -1.83 0.94 -0.21
N VAL A 72 -1.77 2.24 -0.41
CA VAL A 72 -2.02 3.26 0.60
C VAL A 72 -3.38 3.87 0.35
N TRP A 73 -4.19 4.01 1.38
CA TRP A 73 -5.46 4.70 1.31
C TRP A 73 -5.55 5.73 2.42
N TRP A 74 -5.95 6.95 2.09
CA TRP A 74 -6.10 8.01 3.07
C TRP A 74 -7.58 8.36 3.25
N PRO A 75 -8.29 7.77 4.24
CA PRO A 75 -9.71 8.03 4.42
C PRO A 75 -10.01 9.50 4.73
N LEU A 76 -11.15 9.96 4.22
CA LEU A 76 -11.67 11.29 4.55
C LEU A 76 -12.02 11.33 6.05
N GLY A 77 -11.41 12.26 6.79
CA GLY A 77 -11.63 12.41 8.23
C GLY A 77 -10.64 11.67 9.13
N SER A 78 -9.72 10.86 8.58
CA SER A 78 -8.57 10.35 9.34
C SER A 78 -7.32 11.20 9.07
N ASP A 79 -6.48 11.36 10.09
CA ASP A 79 -5.13 11.92 9.93
C ASP A 79 -4.10 10.83 9.56
N ARG A 80 -4.48 9.56 9.76
CA ARG A 80 -3.63 8.40 9.50
C ARG A 80 -3.82 7.85 8.10
N LEU A 81 -2.71 7.40 7.51
CA LEU A 81 -2.74 6.59 6.31
C LEU A 81 -3.10 5.16 6.68
N HIS A 82 -3.86 4.50 5.82
CA HIS A 82 -4.14 3.08 5.90
C HIS A 82 -3.36 2.37 4.82
N ILE A 83 -2.93 1.14 5.11
CA ILE A 83 -2.27 0.27 4.16
C ILE A 83 -2.98 -1.07 4.07
N LEU A 84 -2.94 -1.65 2.88
CA LEU A 84 -3.35 -3.03 2.70
C LEU A 84 -2.26 -3.96 3.24
N THR A 85 -2.58 -4.74 4.27
CA THR A 85 -1.63 -5.62 4.97
C THR A 85 -2.31 -6.95 5.33
N PRO A 86 -1.55 -8.05 5.46
CA PRO A 86 -2.10 -9.32 5.93
C PRO A 86 -2.71 -9.18 7.33
N LYS A 87 -3.91 -9.74 7.53
CA LYS A 87 -4.62 -9.73 8.83
C LYS A 87 -3.77 -10.31 9.96
N GLU A 88 -2.89 -11.25 9.65
CA GLU A 88 -1.97 -11.87 10.61
C GLU A 88 -0.95 -10.87 11.18
N LEU A 89 -0.47 -9.93 10.36
CA LEU A 89 0.47 -8.89 10.78
C LEU A 89 -0.21 -7.76 11.58
N ILE A 90 -1.52 -7.58 11.43
CA ILE A 90 -2.31 -6.65 12.25
C ILE A 90 -2.38 -7.17 13.69
N ARG A 91 -2.56 -8.49 13.87
CA ARG A 91 -2.80 -9.12 15.17
C ARG A 91 -1.56 -9.20 16.06
N GLY A 92 -0.36 -9.06 15.48
CA GLY A 92 0.93 -9.05 16.20
C GLY A 92 1.34 -7.68 16.76
N ARG A 93 0.50 -6.64 16.67
CA ARG A 93 0.77 -5.28 17.18
C ARG A 93 -0.02 -4.93 18.45
N ALA A 94 -0.05 -5.85 19.41
CA ALA A 94 -0.57 -5.58 20.75
C ALA A 94 0.58 -5.20 21.70
#